data_AF-A0A0R3MMF1-F1
#
_entry.id   AF-A0A0R3MMF1-F1
#
_cell.length_a   1.000
_cell.length_b   1.000
_cell.length_c   1.000
_cell.angle_alpha   90.00
_cell.angle_beta   90.00
_cell.angle_gamma   90.00
#
_symmetry.space_group_name_H-M   'P 1'
#
loop_
_entity.id
_entity.type
_entity.pdbx_description
1 polymer ?
#
loop_
_entity_poly.entity_id
_entity_poly.type
_entity_poly.pdbx_seq_one_letter_code
_entity_poly.pdbx_strand_id
1 'polypeptide(L)'
;MRGALPMLHAAGAVLLVIAVAGPARAQSTGIAACDDFLTKYDTCVTSKLPEAQRATYKAQLDQTRKTWLDMAKNPSTKPAMEQSCKQTMDAMKASLQTFGCTF
;
A
#
# COMPACT_ATOMS: atom_id res chain seq x y z
N MET A 1 -24.35 32.94 -19.49
CA MET A 1 -25.65 32.80 -20.15
C MET A 1 -26.26 31.46 -19.72
N ARG A 2 -27.44 31.53 -19.09
CA ARG A 2 -28.51 30.52 -18.89
C ARG A 2 -28.22 29.00 -19.01
N GLY A 3 -28.63 28.29 -17.96
CA GLY A 3 -29.00 26.87 -17.97
C GLY A 3 -29.12 26.31 -16.55
N ALA A 4 -30.04 26.83 -15.74
CA ALA A 4 -31.35 26.21 -15.45
C ALA A 4 -31.24 24.83 -14.75
N LEU A 5 -31.33 24.89 -13.43
CA LEU A 5 -31.62 23.78 -12.51
C LEU A 5 -33.06 23.27 -12.77
N PRO A 6 -33.31 21.96 -12.70
CA PRO A 6 -34.55 21.46 -12.14
C PRO A 6 -34.24 20.80 -10.80
N MET A 7 -34.80 21.38 -9.75
CA MET A 7 -35.13 20.63 -8.55
C MET A 7 -36.06 19.47 -8.96
N LEU A 8 -35.97 18.33 -8.28
CA LEU A 8 -37.05 17.71 -7.47
C LEU A 8 -36.94 16.16 -7.46
N HIS A 9 -36.99 15.62 -6.24
CA HIS A 9 -37.22 14.21 -5.82
C HIS A 9 -36.02 13.27 -5.70
N ALA A 10 -35.49 13.13 -4.49
CA ALA A 10 -35.92 12.05 -3.58
C ALA A 10 -34.97 12.01 -2.37
N ALA A 11 -35.55 12.12 -1.18
CA ALA A 11 -34.89 11.79 0.06
C ALA A 11 -34.53 10.28 0.04
N GLY A 12 -33.30 9.98 -0.37
CA GLY A 12 -32.69 8.68 -0.18
C GLY A 12 -31.38 8.92 0.54
N ALA A 13 -31.30 8.51 1.80
CA ALA A 13 -30.09 8.53 2.59
C ALA A 13 -29.01 7.71 1.86
N VAL A 14 -28.17 8.38 1.06
CA VAL A 14 -26.92 7.80 0.59
C VAL A 14 -26.05 7.70 1.83
N LEU A 15 -26.05 6.50 2.44
CA LEU A 15 -25.06 6.13 3.44
C LEU A 15 -23.70 6.42 2.83
N LEU A 16 -23.06 7.48 3.32
CA LEU A 16 -21.66 7.70 3.14
C LEU A 16 -20.97 6.57 3.91
N VAL A 17 -20.70 5.46 3.23
CA VAL A 17 -19.89 4.37 3.79
C VAL A 17 -18.48 4.93 3.89
N ILE A 18 -18.19 5.59 5.02
CA ILE A 18 -16.85 6.00 5.40
C ILE A 18 -16.10 4.69 5.61
N ALA A 19 -15.46 4.19 4.56
CA ALA A 19 -14.50 3.11 4.67
C ALA A 19 -13.38 3.67 5.57
N VAL A 20 -13.45 3.32 6.85
CA VAL A 20 -12.34 3.50 7.79
C VAL A 20 -11.18 2.70 7.24
N ALA A 21 -10.35 3.37 6.43
CA ALA A 21 -9.05 2.88 6.06
C ALA A 21 -8.27 2.82 7.38
N GLY A 22 -8.27 1.64 8.01
CA GLY A 22 -7.35 1.34 9.10
C GLY A 22 -5.93 1.68 8.65
N PRO A 23 -5.00 1.93 9.59
CA PRO A 23 -3.63 2.26 9.23
C PRO A 23 -3.14 1.18 8.27
N ALA A 24 -2.77 1.56 7.05
CA ALA A 24 -2.45 0.63 5.97
C ALA A 24 -1.41 -0.41 6.40
N ARG A 25 -0.57 -0.04 7.39
CA ARG A 25 0.43 -0.86 8.07
C ARG A 25 -0.10 -2.15 8.71
N ALA A 26 -1.36 -2.20 9.12
CA ALA A 26 -1.96 -3.39 9.73
C ALA A 26 -2.73 -4.26 8.73
N GLN A 27 -2.79 -3.87 7.46
CA GLN A 27 -3.54 -4.57 6.43
C GLN A 27 -2.62 -5.55 5.69
N SER A 28 -3.05 -6.82 5.61
CA SER A 28 -2.36 -7.89 4.90
C SER A 28 -2.83 -7.99 3.45
N THR A 29 -1.90 -8.25 2.53
CA THR A 29 -2.22 -8.53 1.12
C THR A 29 -2.78 -9.95 0.92
N GLY A 30 -2.71 -10.79 1.96
CA GLY A 30 -3.06 -12.21 1.91
C GLY A 30 -2.06 -13.04 1.11
N ILE A 31 -0.84 -12.54 0.93
CA ILE A 31 0.28 -13.25 0.27
C ILE A 31 1.44 -13.21 1.24
N ALA A 32 1.71 -14.35 1.90
CA ALA A 32 2.61 -14.42 3.05
C ALA A 32 4.01 -13.86 2.76
N ALA A 33 4.59 -14.15 1.59
CA ALA A 33 5.90 -13.63 1.21
C ALA A 33 5.94 -12.10 1.09
N CYS A 34 4.86 -11.49 0.62
CA CYS A 34 4.74 -10.04 0.46
C CYS A 34 4.56 -9.34 1.81
N ASP A 35 3.72 -9.91 2.68
CA ASP A 35 3.48 -9.39 4.02
C ASP A 35 4.74 -9.47 4.91
N ASP A 36 5.49 -10.58 4.83
CA ASP A 36 6.78 -10.74 5.52
C ASP A 36 7.79 -9.68 5.06
N PHE A 37 7.91 -9.49 3.74
CA PHE A 37 8.80 -8.47 3.20
C PHE A 37 8.43 -7.05 3.64
N LEU A 38 7.14 -6.67 3.56
CA LEU A 38 6.69 -5.34 3.99
C LEU A 38 7.03 -5.07 5.46
N THR A 39 6.95 -6.11 6.30
CA THR A 39 7.27 -6.04 7.73
C THR A 39 8.77 -5.87 7.97
N LYS A 40 9.60 -6.71 7.32
CA LYS A 40 11.06 -6.61 7.43
C LYS A 40 11.58 -5.30 6.85
N TYR A 41 11.01 -4.83 5.75
CA TYR A 41 11.33 -3.54 5.14
C TYR A 41 11.05 -2.39 6.11
N ASP A 42 9.85 -2.32 6.71
CA ASP A 42 9.51 -1.25 7.65
C ASP A 42 10.46 -1.24 8.87
N THR A 43 10.78 -2.44 9.37
CA THR A 43 11.75 -2.64 10.46
C THR A 43 13.13 -2.12 10.06
N CYS A 44 13.59 -2.44 8.85
CA CYS A 44 14.88 -1.99 8.39
C CYS A 44 14.94 -0.47 8.19
N VAL A 45 13.93 0.12 7.55
CA VAL A 45 13.83 1.58 7.38
C VAL A 45 13.89 2.28 8.73
N THR A 46 13.23 1.73 9.74
CA THR A 46 13.20 2.35 11.07
C THR A 46 14.52 2.18 11.82
N SER A 47 15.21 1.06 11.64
CA SER A 47 16.36 0.67 12.49
C SER A 47 17.73 0.90 11.86
N LYS A 48 17.84 0.87 10.53
CA LYS A 48 19.13 0.88 9.81
C LYS A 48 19.33 2.13 8.97
N LEU A 49 18.25 2.69 8.40
CA LEU A 49 18.38 3.83 7.51
C LEU A 49 18.73 5.11 8.29
N PRO A 50 19.55 6.01 7.71
CA PRO A 50 19.76 7.36 8.24
C PRO A 50 18.44 8.12 8.33
N GLU A 51 18.26 8.93 9.38
CA GLU A 51 17.01 9.65 9.66
C GLU A 51 16.51 10.47 8.45
N ALA A 52 17.43 11.16 7.77
CA ALA A 52 17.15 11.96 6.58
C ALA A 52 16.50 11.17 5.43
N GLN A 53 16.71 9.85 5.37
CA GLN A 53 16.17 9.00 4.31
C GLN A 53 14.89 8.26 4.72
N ARG A 54 14.64 8.08 6.04
CA ARG A 54 13.55 7.24 6.54
C ARG A 54 12.19 7.69 6.02
N ALA A 55 11.90 8.99 6.02
CA ALA A 55 10.62 9.52 5.57
C ALA A 55 10.34 9.15 4.10
N THR A 56 11.34 9.30 3.23
CA THR A 56 11.24 8.98 1.80
C THR A 56 10.95 7.50 1.58
N TYR A 57 11.73 6.62 2.20
CA TYR A 57 11.54 5.17 2.05
C TYR A 57 10.24 4.66 2.70
N LYS A 58 9.82 5.27 3.81
CA LYS A 58 8.54 4.98 4.46
C LYS A 58 7.36 5.35 3.56
N ALA A 59 7.42 6.51 2.90
CA ALA A 59 6.40 6.94 1.95
C ALA A 59 6.32 5.99 0.73
N GLN A 60 7.47 5.55 0.20
CA GLN A 60 7.52 4.56 -0.89
C GLN A 60 6.93 3.20 -0.46
N LEU A 61 7.24 2.75 0.75
CA LEU A 61 6.69 1.52 1.32
C LEU A 61 5.16 1.62 1.47
N ASP A 62 4.68 2.73 2.03
CA ASP A 62 3.25 2.92 2.27
C ASP A 62 2.47 3.00 0.94
N GLN A 63 3.04 3.61 -0.10
CA GLN A 63 2.47 3.58 -1.46
C GLN A 63 2.46 2.17 -2.06
N THR A 64 3.56 1.42 -1.95
CA THR A 64 3.64 0.02 -2.42
C THR A 64 2.59 -0.83 -1.73
N ARG A 65 2.47 -0.70 -0.41
CA ARG A 65 1.47 -1.41 0.39
C ARG A 65 0.05 -1.08 -0.08
N LYS A 66 -0.26 0.20 -0.29
CA LYS A 66 -1.56 0.64 -0.80
C LYS A 66 -1.89 -0.02 -2.15
N THR A 67 -0.94 -0.04 -3.09
CA THR A 67 -1.13 -0.68 -4.40
C THR A 67 -1.40 -2.17 -4.27
N TRP A 68 -0.61 -2.89 -3.46
CA TRP A 68 -0.79 -4.33 -3.29
C TRP A 68 -2.09 -4.68 -2.58
N LEU A 69 -2.49 -3.88 -1.59
CA LEU A 69 -3.78 -4.05 -0.92
C LEU A 69 -4.95 -3.82 -1.87
N ASP A 70 -4.84 -2.85 -2.79
CA ASP A 70 -5.87 -2.62 -3.80
C ASP A 70 -5.98 -3.80 -4.78
N MET A 71 -4.84 -4.32 -5.25
CA MET A 71 -4.81 -5.54 -6.07
C MET A 71 -5.34 -6.77 -5.32
N ALA A 72 -5.07 -6.87 -4.01
CA ALA A 72 -5.52 -7.99 -3.19
C ALA A 72 -7.04 -8.04 -2.98
N LYS A 73 -7.75 -6.91 -3.19
CA LYS A 73 -9.23 -6.87 -3.19
C LYS A 73 -9.82 -7.76 -4.28
N ASN A 74 -9.09 -7.99 -5.37
CA ASN A 74 -9.49 -8.92 -6.41
C ASN A 74 -8.67 -10.22 -6.30
N PRO A 75 -9.28 -11.34 -5.87
CA PRO A 75 -8.57 -12.62 -5.73
C PRO A 75 -7.94 -13.12 -7.03
N SER A 76 -8.52 -12.80 -8.19
CA SER A 76 -8.01 -13.23 -9.50
C SER A 76 -6.66 -12.60 -9.86
N THR A 77 -6.31 -11.46 -9.25
CA THR A 77 -5.02 -10.79 -9.47
C THR A 77 -3.93 -11.20 -8.49
N LYS A 78 -4.24 -12.03 -7.48
CA LYS A 78 -3.25 -12.47 -6.47
C LYS A 78 -2.02 -13.18 -7.05
N PRO A 79 -2.13 -14.11 -8.02
CA PRO A 79 -0.95 -14.74 -8.61
C PRO A 79 -0.03 -13.75 -9.32
N ALA A 80 -0.61 -12.79 -10.05
CA ALA A 80 0.15 -11.71 -10.69
C ALA A 80 0.77 -10.76 -9.65
N MET A 81 0.06 -10.48 -8.56
CA MET A 81 0.56 -9.67 -7.46
C MET A 81 1.76 -10.34 -6.78
N GLU A 82 1.73 -11.66 -6.55
CA GLU A 82 2.86 -12.38 -5.96
C GLU A 82 4.13 -12.22 -6.81
N GLN A 83 4.02 -12.36 -8.13
CA GLN A 83 5.14 -12.15 -9.05
C GLN A 83 5.64 -10.70 -9.02
N SER A 84 4.73 -9.73 -9.11
CA SER A 84 5.08 -8.31 -9.00
C SER A 84 5.75 -7.97 -7.68
N CYS A 85 5.30 -8.59 -6.60
CA CYS A 85 5.85 -8.44 -5.27
C CYS A 85 7.28 -8.99 -5.21
N LYS A 86 7.53 -10.22 -5.67
CA LYS A 86 8.89 -10.79 -5.76
C LYS A 86 9.85 -9.89 -6.54
N GLN A 87 9.44 -9.38 -7.70
CA GLN A 87 10.26 -8.45 -8.49
C GLN A 87 10.57 -7.16 -7.72
N THR A 88 9.57 -6.61 -7.02
CA THR A 88 9.76 -5.42 -6.17
C THR A 88 10.71 -5.73 -5.01
N MET A 89 10.58 -6.90 -4.39
CA MET A 89 11.45 -7.36 -3.30
C MET A 89 12.91 -7.42 -3.75
N ASP A 90 13.18 -8.01 -4.90
CA ASP A 90 14.54 -8.14 -5.43
C ASP A 90 15.16 -6.76 -5.71
N ALA A 91 14.39 -5.86 -6.33
CA ALA A 91 14.83 -4.48 -6.60
C ALA A 91 15.12 -3.70 -5.31
N MET A 92 14.26 -3.85 -4.31
CA MET A 92 14.40 -3.19 -3.01
C MET A 92 15.56 -3.77 -2.20
N LYS A 93 15.73 -5.09 -2.20
CA LYS A 93 16.84 -5.77 -1.53
C LYS A 93 18.18 -5.30 -2.09
N ALA A 94 18.28 -5.20 -3.42
CA ALA A 94 19.48 -4.68 -4.07
C ALA A 94 19.79 -3.22 -3.69
N SER A 95 18.76 -2.41 -3.49
CA SER A 95 18.90 -0.99 -3.12
C SER A 95 19.23 -0.79 -1.64
N LEU A 96 18.69 -1.64 -0.76
CA LEU A 96 18.75 -1.47 0.68
C LEU A 96 19.86 -2.27 1.38
N GLN A 97 20.46 -3.24 0.70
CA GLN A 97 21.62 -3.99 1.23
C GLN A 97 22.78 -3.05 1.61
N THR A 98 22.93 -1.92 0.92
CA THR A 98 23.97 -0.90 1.20
C THR A 98 23.77 -0.22 2.56
N PHE A 99 22.54 -0.19 3.07
CA PHE A 99 22.21 0.30 4.41
C PHE A 99 22.26 -0.81 5.47
N GLY A 100 22.64 -2.03 5.10
CA GLY A 100 22.68 -3.18 6.00
C GLY A 100 21.31 -3.80 6.28
N CYS A 101 20.34 -3.59 5.38
CA CYS A 101 19.06 -4.30 5.44
C CYS A 101 19.20 -5.75 4.97
N THR A 102 18.61 -6.68 5.73
CA THR A 102 18.52 -8.10 5.38
C THR A 102 17.06 -8.55 5.37
N PHE A 103 16.66 -9.23 4.29
CA PHE A 103 15.29 -9.68 4.04
C PHE A 103 15.27 -11.15 3.65
#